data_AF-A0A1E3YFG4-F1
#
_entry.id   AF-A0A1E3YFG4-F1
#
_cell.length_a   1.000
_cell.length_b   1.000
_cell.length_c   1.000
_cell.angle_alpha   90.00
_cell.angle_beta   90.00
_cell.angle_gamma   90.00
#
_symmetry.space_group_name_H-M   'P 1'
#
loop_
_entity.id
_entity.type
_entity.pdbx_description
1 polymer ?
#
loop_
_entity_poly.entity_id
_entity_poly.type
_entity_poly.pdbx_seq_one_letter_code
_entity_poly.pdbx_strand_id
1 'polypeptide(L)'
;MRPAWRRVAHWADRQAFAPDEVGEALAVAVEQDCRQELRPQFLAELRRVVEEPSLFREDTSARLAALNPTAGAGIERSVMDRLCFLTETEAPGFATLQAAVAMAAQDCANRRARQIEEHFLRRTSSSRARDMRGRLHAAADVTSFASVAARVLGVDPHHRPAAPAKHTGLDDGVKLP
;
A
#
# COMPACT_ATOMS: atom_id res chain seq x y z
N MET A 1 15.91 2.19 -7.53
CA MET A 1 14.49 1.83 -7.25
C MET A 1 14.21 0.38 -7.64
N ARG A 2 13.37 -0.32 -6.86
CA ARG A 2 12.90 -1.68 -7.17
C ARG A 2 12.17 -1.72 -8.54
N PRO A 3 12.12 -2.87 -9.24
CA PRO A 3 11.52 -2.97 -10.57
C PRO A 3 10.07 -2.47 -10.67
N ALA A 4 9.20 -2.80 -9.71
CA ALA A 4 7.81 -2.36 -9.72
C ALA A 4 7.69 -0.83 -9.58
N TRP A 5 8.45 -0.22 -8.67
CA TRP A 5 8.51 1.24 -8.53
C TRP A 5 9.10 1.94 -9.75
N ARG A 6 10.04 1.31 -10.48
CA ARG A 6 10.51 1.83 -11.78
C ARG A 6 9.39 1.85 -12.82
N ARG A 7 8.50 0.85 -12.83
CA ARG A 7 7.33 0.83 -13.70
C ARG A 7 6.35 1.95 -13.35
N VAL A 8 6.04 2.13 -12.07
CA VAL A 8 5.18 3.22 -11.60
C VAL A 8 5.71 4.57 -12.09
N ALA A 9 7.00 4.85 -11.85
CA ALA A 9 7.63 6.08 -12.31
C ALA A 9 7.62 6.21 -13.85
N HIS A 10 7.84 5.11 -14.58
CA HIS A 10 7.78 5.14 -16.04
C HIS A 10 6.38 5.51 -16.57
N TRP A 11 5.34 5.00 -15.94
CA TRP A 11 3.95 5.23 -16.36
C TRP A 11 3.50 6.63 -15.97
N ALA A 12 3.82 7.05 -14.75
CA ALA A 12 3.59 8.40 -14.24
C ALA A 12 4.40 9.49 -14.98
N ASP A 13 5.42 9.14 -15.78
CA ASP A 13 6.14 10.08 -16.64
C ASP A 13 5.52 10.23 -18.04
N ARG A 14 4.73 9.25 -18.48
CA ARG A 14 4.15 9.21 -19.83
C ARG A 14 2.67 9.56 -19.83
N GLN A 15 2.29 10.66 -20.48
CA GLN A 15 0.90 11.13 -20.56
C GLN A 15 -0.07 10.11 -21.18
N ALA A 16 0.44 9.15 -21.94
CA ALA A 16 -0.33 8.05 -22.52
C ALA A 16 -1.03 7.14 -21.49
N PHE A 17 -0.62 7.15 -20.22
CA PHE A 17 -1.26 6.33 -19.18
C PHE A 17 -2.24 7.16 -18.35
N ALA A 18 -3.47 6.67 -18.20
CA ALA A 18 -4.46 7.28 -17.32
C ALA A 18 -4.06 7.11 -15.83
N PRO A 19 -4.59 7.97 -14.93
CA PRO A 19 -4.37 7.81 -13.49
C PRO A 19 -4.70 6.42 -12.96
N ASP A 20 -5.77 5.79 -13.47
CA ASP A 20 -6.18 4.44 -13.08
C ASP A 20 -5.12 3.37 -13.44
N GLU A 21 -4.54 3.44 -14.64
CA GLU A 21 -3.48 2.52 -15.08
C GLU A 21 -2.20 2.69 -14.23
N VAL A 22 -1.86 3.94 -13.89
CA VAL A 22 -0.77 4.22 -12.96
C VAL A 22 -1.10 3.70 -11.56
N GLY A 23 -2.37 3.81 -11.13
CA GLY A 23 -2.90 3.28 -9.87
C GLY A 23 -2.82 1.76 -9.78
N GLU A 24 -3.11 1.03 -10.86
CA GLU A 24 -2.92 -0.43 -10.92
C GLU A 24 -1.45 -0.81 -10.71
N ALA A 25 -0.53 -0.12 -11.41
CA ALA A 25 0.90 -0.34 -11.23
C ALA A 25 1.37 0.01 -9.80
N LEU A 26 0.80 1.07 -9.21
CA LEU A 26 1.06 1.50 -7.84
C LEU A 26 0.61 0.43 -6.84
N ALA A 27 -0.62 -0.08 -6.96
CA ALA A 27 -1.16 -1.13 -6.11
C ALA A 27 -0.28 -2.39 -6.11
N VAL A 28 0.20 -2.80 -7.29
CA VAL A 28 1.13 -3.94 -7.43
C VAL A 28 2.46 -3.66 -6.73
N ALA A 29 3.03 -2.46 -6.90
CA ALA A 29 4.30 -2.10 -6.28
C ALA A 29 4.21 -2.06 -4.74
N VAL A 30 3.12 -1.52 -4.21
CA VAL A 30 2.85 -1.44 -2.77
C VAL A 30 2.60 -2.84 -2.19
N GLU A 31 1.82 -3.69 -2.85
CA GLU A 31 1.60 -5.07 -2.42
C GLU A 31 2.91 -5.87 -2.32
N GLN A 32 3.83 -5.67 -3.27
CA GLN A 32 5.16 -6.30 -3.23
C GLN A 32 6.00 -5.80 -2.05
N ASP A 33 6.00 -4.49 -1.78
CA ASP A 33 6.69 -3.93 -0.62
C ASP A 33 6.07 -4.45 0.69
N CYS A 34 4.73 -4.51 0.79
CA CYS A 34 4.03 -5.10 1.93
C CYS A 34 4.44 -6.56 2.15
N ARG A 35 4.42 -7.42 1.12
CA ARG A 35 4.81 -8.83 1.25
C ARG A 35 6.30 -9.01 1.59
N GLN A 36 7.15 -8.08 1.18
CA GLN A 36 8.57 -8.14 1.49
C GLN A 36 8.89 -7.69 2.92
N GLU A 37 8.19 -6.67 3.43
CA GLU A 37 8.48 -6.07 4.73
C GLU A 37 7.61 -6.62 5.87
N LEU A 38 6.40 -7.12 5.59
CA LEU A 38 5.54 -7.78 6.58
C LEU A 38 5.91 -9.27 6.69
N ARG A 39 6.61 -9.63 7.76
CA ARG A 39 6.98 -11.02 8.05
C ARG A 39 5.71 -11.83 8.31
N PRO A 40 5.58 -13.04 7.70
CA PRO A 40 4.43 -13.90 7.90
C PRO A 40 4.16 -14.23 9.38
N GLN A 41 5.22 -14.43 10.18
CA GLN A 41 5.10 -14.73 11.60
C GLN A 41 4.48 -13.57 12.38
N PHE A 42 4.93 -12.33 12.14
CA PHE A 42 4.39 -11.15 12.80
C PHE A 42 2.91 -10.95 12.44
N LEU A 43 2.56 -11.14 11.17
CA LEU A 43 1.19 -11.05 10.71
C LEU A 43 0.28 -12.13 11.33
N ALA A 44 0.78 -13.36 11.46
CA ALA A 44 0.06 -14.45 12.12
C ALA A 44 -0.22 -14.15 13.59
N GLU A 45 0.76 -13.62 14.33
CA GLU A 45 0.56 -13.20 15.73
C GLU A 45 -0.43 -12.04 15.84
N LEU A 46 -0.36 -11.04 14.95
CA LEU A 46 -1.33 -9.95 14.90
C LEU A 46 -2.76 -10.48 14.69
N ARG A 47 -2.94 -11.38 13.72
CA ARG A 47 -4.24 -12.02 13.46
C ARG A 47 -4.74 -12.76 14.69
N ARG A 48 -3.87 -13.55 15.33
CA ARG A 48 -4.20 -14.26 16.57
C ARG A 48 -4.65 -13.32 17.69
N VAL A 49 -4.09 -12.12 17.79
CA VAL A 49 -4.53 -11.14 18.80
C VAL A 49 -5.90 -10.55 18.46
N VAL A 50 -6.18 -10.24 17.19
CA VAL A 50 -7.44 -9.56 16.79
C VAL A 50 -8.60 -10.50 16.43
N GLU A 51 -8.32 -11.77 16.12
CA GLU A 51 -9.32 -12.78 15.76
C GLU A 51 -9.68 -13.69 16.95
N GLU A 52 -8.79 -13.89 17.92
CA GLU A 52 -9.14 -14.70 19.10
C GLU A 52 -10.16 -13.95 19.96
N PRO A 53 -11.34 -14.56 20.22
CA PRO A 53 -12.34 -13.94 21.06
C PRO A 53 -11.81 -13.82 22.49
N SER A 54 -11.51 -12.59 22.92
CA SER A 54 -11.32 -12.27 24.33
C SER A 54 -12.61 -11.70 24.89
N LEU A 55 -12.99 -12.15 26.09
CA LEU A 55 -14.14 -11.61 26.81
C LEU A 55 -13.87 -10.18 27.34
N PHE A 56 -12.60 -9.75 27.34
CA PHE A 56 -12.19 -8.47 27.91
C PHE A 56 -11.31 -7.68 26.93
N ARG A 57 -11.67 -6.41 26.72
CA ARG A 57 -10.88 -5.48 25.90
C ARG A 57 -9.46 -5.30 26.44
N GLU A 58 -9.33 -5.22 27.76
CA GLU A 58 -8.05 -5.01 28.46
C GLU A 58 -7.02 -6.11 28.15
N ASP A 59 -7.49 -7.35 27.99
CA ASP A 59 -6.66 -8.49 27.62
C ASP A 59 -6.15 -8.37 26.17
N THR A 60 -7.01 -7.94 25.24
CA THR A 60 -6.60 -7.72 23.84
C THR A 60 -5.61 -6.56 23.72
N SER A 61 -5.85 -5.45 24.42
CA SER A 61 -4.93 -4.32 24.47
C SER A 61 -3.58 -4.68 25.09
N ALA A 62 -3.56 -5.49 26.16
CA ALA A 62 -2.32 -5.98 26.76
C ALA A 62 -1.53 -6.88 25.81
N ARG A 63 -2.21 -7.78 25.07
CA ARG A 63 -1.60 -8.63 24.05
C ARG A 63 -1.01 -7.83 22.89
N LEU A 64 -1.69 -6.80 22.41
CA LEU A 64 -1.14 -5.87 21.41
C LEU A 64 0.07 -5.11 21.93
N ALA A 65 0.02 -4.60 23.17
CA ALA A 65 1.15 -3.93 23.81
C ALA A 65 2.37 -4.85 23.95
N ALA A 66 2.16 -6.13 24.28
CA ALA A 66 3.22 -7.13 24.34
C ALA A 66 3.82 -7.46 22.96
N LEU A 67 3.03 -7.37 21.89
CA LEU A 67 3.49 -7.61 20.52
C LEU A 67 4.22 -6.40 19.92
N ASN A 68 3.89 -5.18 20.35
CA ASN A 68 4.49 -3.93 19.86
C ASN A 68 6.03 -3.92 19.77
N PRO A 69 6.81 -4.34 20.80
CA PRO A 69 8.27 -4.38 20.70
C PRO A 69 8.81 -5.37 19.66
N THR A 70 8.01 -6.33 19.21
CA THR A 70 8.42 -7.35 18.22
C THR A 70 8.28 -6.86 16.77
N ALA A 71 7.53 -5.77 16.54
CA ALA A 71 7.35 -5.20 15.22
C ALA A 71 8.71 -4.69 14.68
N GLY A 72 9.06 -5.13 13.48
CA GLY A 72 10.28 -4.72 12.80
C GLY A 72 10.22 -3.27 12.34
N ALA A 73 11.13 -2.88 11.45
CA ALA A 73 11.11 -1.55 10.83
C ALA A 73 10.15 -1.48 9.63
N GLY A 74 9.97 -0.28 9.06
CA GLY A 74 9.25 -0.11 7.81
C GLY A 74 7.74 -0.34 7.95
N ILE A 75 7.17 -1.16 7.06
CA ILE A 75 5.72 -1.38 7.02
C ILE A 75 5.21 -2.08 8.29
N GLU A 76 5.94 -3.01 8.90
CA GLU A 76 5.50 -3.66 10.15
C GLU A 76 5.29 -2.68 11.29
N ARG A 77 6.27 -1.78 11.51
CA ARG A 77 6.15 -0.70 12.50
C ARG A 77 4.93 0.15 12.21
N SER A 78 4.78 0.57 10.95
CA SER A 78 3.65 1.39 10.53
C SER A 78 2.31 0.68 10.78
N VAL A 79 2.18 -0.61 10.48
CA VAL A 79 0.96 -1.38 10.80
C VAL A 79 0.69 -1.41 12.29
N MET A 80 1.69 -1.67 13.12
CA MET A 80 1.53 -1.68 14.58
C MET A 80 1.10 -0.31 15.11
N ASP A 81 1.74 0.76 14.67
CA ASP A 81 1.42 2.13 15.09
C ASP A 81 -0.02 2.51 14.69
N ARG A 82 -0.44 2.16 13.46
CA ARG A 82 -1.82 2.38 12.98
C ARG A 82 -2.83 1.54 13.75
N LEU A 83 -2.48 0.30 14.10
CA LEU A 83 -3.35 -0.57 14.88
C LEU A 83 -3.53 -0.05 16.31
N CYS A 84 -2.46 0.40 16.97
CA CYS A 84 -2.55 1.05 18.27
C CYS A 84 -3.44 2.29 18.21
N PHE A 85 -3.25 3.15 17.20
CA PHE A 85 -4.08 4.34 17.00
C PHE A 85 -5.57 3.99 16.82
N LEU A 86 -5.89 2.99 16.00
CA LEU A 86 -7.27 2.59 15.73
C LEU A 86 -7.96 1.89 16.91
N THR A 87 -7.21 1.50 17.95
CA THR A 87 -7.72 0.72 19.09
C THR A 87 -7.78 1.52 20.39
N GLU A 88 -7.54 2.83 20.34
CA GLU A 88 -7.64 3.71 21.52
C GLU A 88 -9.06 3.74 22.10
N THR A 89 -10.09 3.64 21.24
CA THR A 89 -11.49 3.77 21.65
C THR A 89 -12.26 2.44 21.64
N GLU A 90 -11.94 1.53 20.73
CA GLU A 90 -12.69 0.31 20.47
C GLU A 90 -11.81 -0.95 20.52
N ALA A 91 -12.41 -2.09 20.86
CA ALA A 91 -11.72 -3.36 20.82
C ALA A 91 -11.30 -3.69 19.38
N PRO A 92 -10.03 -4.05 19.12
CA PRO A 92 -9.61 -4.42 17.78
C PRO A 92 -10.34 -5.66 17.29
N GLY A 93 -10.76 -5.61 16.04
CA GLY A 93 -11.16 -6.80 15.29
C GLY A 93 -10.36 -6.93 14.01
N PHE A 94 -10.70 -7.95 13.23
CA PHE A 94 -10.08 -8.18 11.93
C PHE A 94 -10.23 -6.98 10.98
N ALA A 95 -11.37 -6.28 11.00
CA ALA A 95 -11.60 -5.07 10.22
C ALA A 95 -10.61 -3.95 10.60
N THR A 96 -10.29 -3.81 11.89
CA THR A 96 -9.30 -2.86 12.41
C THR A 96 -7.90 -3.18 11.91
N LEU A 97 -7.52 -4.47 11.88
CA LEU A 97 -6.26 -4.91 11.30
C LEU A 97 -6.19 -4.61 9.80
N GLN A 98 -7.27 -4.88 9.05
CA GLN A 98 -7.33 -4.56 7.63
C GLN A 98 -7.19 -3.06 7.37
N ALA A 99 -7.84 -2.21 8.16
CA ALA A 99 -7.69 -0.76 8.09
C ALA A 99 -6.24 -0.32 8.40
N ALA A 100 -5.62 -0.88 9.43
CA ALA A 100 -4.23 -0.58 9.78
C ALA A 100 -3.25 -0.93 8.64
N VAL A 101 -3.43 -2.09 8.01
CA VAL A 101 -2.63 -2.50 6.84
C VAL A 101 -2.86 -1.57 5.65
N ALA A 102 -4.10 -1.16 5.38
CA ALA A 102 -4.43 -0.23 4.29
C ALA A 102 -3.76 1.14 4.49
N MET A 103 -3.81 1.69 5.71
CA MET A 103 -3.14 2.95 6.05
C MET A 103 -1.62 2.84 5.91
N ALA A 104 -1.02 1.75 6.39
CA ALA A 104 0.43 1.52 6.25
C ALA A 104 0.86 1.34 4.78
N ALA A 105 0.02 0.71 3.96
CA ALA A 105 0.22 0.59 2.52
C ALA A 105 0.18 1.97 1.82
N GLN A 106 -0.77 2.83 2.20
CA GLN A 106 -0.84 4.21 1.70
C GLN A 106 0.37 5.05 2.14
N ASP A 107 0.82 4.91 3.39
CA ASP A 107 2.04 5.56 3.89
C ASP A 107 3.29 5.12 3.11
N CYS A 108 3.38 3.83 2.77
CA CYS A 108 4.42 3.29 1.90
C CYS A 108 4.37 3.95 0.50
N ALA A 109 3.18 4.02 -0.10
CA ALA A 109 2.97 4.66 -1.39
C ALA A 109 3.44 6.13 -1.38
N ASN A 110 3.04 6.90 -0.37
CA ASN A 110 3.40 8.30 -0.22
C ASN A 110 4.90 8.52 -0.03
N ARG A 111 5.59 7.63 0.71
CA ARG A 111 7.06 7.68 0.88
C ARG A 111 7.78 7.37 -0.44
N ARG A 112 7.30 6.38 -1.19
CA ARG A 112 7.89 5.96 -2.46
C ARG A 112 7.65 6.97 -3.58
N ALA A 113 6.47 7.59 -3.60
CA ALA A 113 6.16 8.69 -4.51
C ALA A 113 7.13 9.88 -4.33
N ARG A 114 7.40 10.26 -3.08
CA ARG A 114 8.43 11.28 -2.75
C ARG A 114 9.83 10.88 -3.22
N GLN A 115 10.23 9.62 -3.04
CA GLN A 115 11.52 9.14 -3.56
C GLN A 115 11.61 9.23 -5.09
N ILE A 116 10.51 8.99 -5.80
CA ILE A 116 10.44 9.15 -7.27
C ILE A 116 10.57 10.63 -7.64
N GLU A 117 9.81 11.52 -7.00
CA GLU A 117 9.89 12.96 -7.23
C GLU A 117 11.31 13.49 -7.02
N GLU A 118 11.95 13.14 -5.90
CA GLU A 118 13.34 13.51 -5.61
C GLU A 118 14.31 13.00 -6.68
N HIS A 119 14.11 11.78 -7.18
CA HIS A 119 14.91 11.25 -8.28
C HIS A 119 14.75 12.08 -9.56
N PHE A 120 13.53 12.50 -9.88
CA PHE A 120 13.24 13.33 -11.04
C PHE A 120 13.79 14.76 -10.88
N LEU A 121 13.71 15.33 -9.68
CA LEU A 121 14.31 16.63 -9.38
C LEU A 121 15.83 16.63 -9.62
N ARG A 122 16.52 15.53 -9.29
CA ARG A 122 17.98 15.41 -9.50
C ARG A 122 18.38 15.20 -10.96
N ARG A 123 17.47 14.73 -11.83
CA ARG A 123 17.81 14.29 -13.20
C ARG A 123 17.16 15.08 -14.31
N THR A 124 16.14 15.87 -14.00
CA THR A 124 15.31 16.57 -14.99
C THR A 124 15.05 18.01 -14.54
N SER A 125 13.91 18.59 -14.92
CA SER A 125 13.50 19.94 -14.52
C SER A 125 12.51 19.90 -13.36
N SER A 126 12.47 20.97 -12.57
CA SER A 126 11.49 21.13 -11.48
C SER A 126 10.04 21.08 -11.96
N SER A 127 9.77 21.50 -13.20
CA SER A 127 8.44 21.42 -13.82
C SER A 127 8.03 19.96 -14.04
N ARG A 128 8.89 19.13 -14.62
CA ARG A 128 8.61 17.72 -14.87
C ARG A 128 8.48 16.91 -13.57
N ALA A 129 9.29 17.21 -12.56
CA ALA A 129 9.16 16.59 -11.25
C ALA A 129 7.83 16.93 -10.56
N ARG A 130 7.34 18.17 -10.74
CA ARG A 130 6.02 18.58 -10.21
C ARG A 130 4.87 17.88 -10.92
N ASP A 131 4.96 17.73 -12.24
CA ASP A 131 3.99 16.97 -13.03
C ASP A 131 3.96 15.50 -12.61
N MET A 132 5.14 14.86 -12.49
CA MET A 132 5.31 13.52 -11.93
C MET A 132 4.63 13.36 -10.57
N ARG A 133 4.87 14.30 -9.64
CA ARG A 133 4.21 14.31 -8.33
C ARG A 133 2.68 14.36 -8.49
N GLY A 134 2.16 15.27 -9.31
CA GLY A 134 0.72 15.38 -9.56
C GLY A 134 0.11 14.06 -10.05
N ARG A 135 0.79 13.39 -10.98
CA ARG A 135 0.34 12.10 -11.53
C ARG A 135 0.43 10.96 -10.51
N LEU A 136 1.44 10.93 -9.67
CA LEU A 136 1.54 9.94 -8.58
C LEU A 136 0.47 10.16 -7.50
N HIS A 137 0.12 11.41 -7.19
CA HIS A 137 -0.99 11.73 -6.29
C HIS A 137 -2.34 11.30 -6.88
N ALA A 138 -2.62 11.67 -8.13
CA ALA A 138 -3.84 11.25 -8.82
C ALA A 138 -3.98 9.72 -8.87
N ALA A 139 -2.87 9.00 -9.11
CA ALA A 139 -2.85 7.54 -9.06
C ALA A 139 -3.13 6.99 -7.65
N ALA A 140 -2.59 7.63 -6.60
CA ALA A 140 -2.85 7.23 -5.22
C ALA A 140 -4.32 7.46 -4.82
N ASP A 141 -4.94 8.53 -5.30
CA ASP A 141 -6.35 8.86 -5.01
C ASP A 141 -7.33 7.82 -5.58
N VAL A 142 -7.01 7.24 -6.74
CA VAL A 142 -7.84 6.17 -7.37
C VAL A 142 -7.44 4.75 -6.93
N THR A 143 -6.36 4.59 -6.17
CA THR A 143 -5.88 3.28 -5.73
C THR A 143 -6.62 2.79 -4.48
N SER A 144 -7.28 1.63 -4.57
CA SER A 144 -7.88 0.98 -3.40
C SER A 144 -6.81 0.30 -2.52
N PHE A 145 -6.30 1.02 -1.52
CA PHE A 145 -5.41 0.44 -0.50
C PHE A 145 -6.10 -0.59 0.39
N ALA A 146 -7.43 -0.51 0.55
CA ALA A 146 -8.22 -1.53 1.24
C ALA A 146 -8.17 -2.88 0.49
N SER A 147 -8.23 -2.84 -0.86
CA SER A 147 -8.06 -4.05 -1.68
C SER A 147 -6.62 -4.56 -1.63
N VAL A 148 -5.61 -3.70 -1.58
CA VAL A 148 -4.21 -4.11 -1.34
C VAL A 148 -4.10 -4.83 0.01
N ALA A 149 -4.67 -4.26 1.08
CA ALA A 149 -4.67 -4.85 2.40
C ALA A 149 -5.37 -6.22 2.44
N ALA A 150 -6.52 -6.35 1.79
CA ALA A 150 -7.24 -7.62 1.68
C ALA A 150 -6.38 -8.74 1.05
N ARG A 151 -5.62 -8.41 -0.01
CA ARG A 151 -4.72 -9.35 -0.69
C ARG A 151 -3.48 -9.68 0.12
N VAL A 152 -2.94 -8.70 0.85
CA VAL A 152 -1.82 -8.91 1.79
C VAL A 152 -2.25 -9.82 2.94
N LEU A 153 -3.46 -9.65 3.44
CA LEU A 153 -4.05 -10.46 4.51
C LEU A 153 -4.65 -11.79 4.02
N GLY A 154 -4.65 -12.07 2.70
CA GLY A 154 -5.19 -13.30 2.15
C GLY A 154 -6.71 -13.47 2.32
N VAL A 155 -7.45 -12.37 2.54
CA VAL A 155 -8.93 -12.36 2.60
C VAL A 155 -9.53 -12.51 1.21
N ASP A 156 -8.84 -11.95 0.22
CA ASP A 156 -9.21 -12.02 -1.18
C ASP A 156 -8.08 -12.65 -2.00
N PRO A 157 -7.97 -13.99 -2.00
CA PRO A 157 -6.94 -14.70 -2.76
C PRO A 157 -7.21 -14.69 -4.28
N HIS A 158 -8.39 -14.28 -4.72
CA HIS A 158 -8.85 -14.37 -6.12
C HIS A 158 -8.84 -13.04 -6.87
N HIS A 159 -8.85 -11.90 -6.18
CA HIS A 159 -8.63 -10.61 -6.80
C HIS A 159 -7.14 -10.44 -7.14
N ARG A 160 -6.71 -11.01 -8.26
CA ARG A 160 -5.44 -10.57 -8.87
C ARG A 160 -5.66 -9.15 -9.36
N PRO A 161 -4.79 -8.18 -9.04
CA PRO A 161 -4.78 -6.94 -9.80
C PRO A 161 -4.64 -7.35 -11.26
N ALA A 162 -5.59 -6.93 -12.09
CA ALA A 162 -5.52 -7.18 -13.52
C ALA A 162 -4.12 -6.78 -13.96
N ALA A 163 -3.42 -7.66 -14.68
CA ALA A 163 -2.20 -7.23 -15.32
C ALA A 163 -2.61 -6.04 -16.19
N PRO A 164 -2.02 -4.86 -15.99
CA PRO A 164 -2.50 -3.67 -16.64
C PRO A 164 -2.47 -3.93 -18.14
N ALA A 165 -3.57 -3.58 -18.81
CA ALA A 165 -3.84 -4.03 -20.17
C ALA A 165 -2.61 -3.75 -21.05
N LYS A 166 -2.06 -4.81 -21.64
CA LYS A 166 -1.06 -4.64 -22.68
C LYS A 166 -1.82 -4.15 -23.90
N HIS A 167 -1.76 -2.85 -24.18
CA HIS A 167 -2.21 -2.26 -25.44
C HIS A 167 -1.30 -2.78 -26.57
N THR A 168 -1.55 -4.01 -27.01
CA THR A 168 -0.80 -4.68 -28.09
C THR A 168 -1.54 -4.63 -29.42
N GLY A 169 -2.80 -4.21 -29.44
CA GLY A 169 -3.54 -3.95 -30.67
C GLY A 169 -3.09 -2.63 -31.32
N LEU A 170 -2.98 -2.64 -32.64
CA LEU A 170 -2.77 -1.43 -33.46
C LEU A 170 -3.91 -0.40 -33.28
N ASP A 171 -5.09 -0.88 -32.85
CA ASP A 171 -6.30 -0.09 -32.57
C ASP A 171 -6.55 0.16 -31.06
N ASP A 172 -5.70 -0.35 -30.16
CA ASP A 172 -5.78 -0.10 -28.70
C ASP A 172 -5.15 1.27 -28.36
N GLY A 173 -5.51 2.29 -29.14
CA GLY A 173 -5.10 3.66 -28.89
C GLY A 173 -5.60 4.13 -27.53
N VAL A 174 -4.77 4.93 -26.85
CA VAL A 174 -5.08 5.58 -25.56
C VAL A 174 -6.45 6.28 -25.65
N LYS A 175 -7.28 6.12 -24.62
CA LYS A 175 -8.54 6.88 -24.50
C LYS A 175 -8.23 8.37 -24.57
N LEU A 176 -8.71 9.03 -25.63
CA LEU A 176 -8.54 10.47 -25.79
C LEU A 176 -9.47 11.23 -24.81
N PRO A 177 -9.06 12.43 -24.34
CA PRO A 177 -9.81 13.25 -23.40
C PRO A 177 -11.12 13.78 -23.95
#